data_AF-X0YZ60-F1
#
_entry.id   AF-X0YZ60-F1
#
_cell.length_a   1.000
_cell.length_b   1.000
_cell.length_c   1.000
_cell.angle_alpha   90.00
_cell.angle_beta   90.00
_cell.angle_gamma   90.00
#
_symmetry.space_group_name_H-M   'P 1'
#
loop_
_entity.id
_entity.type
_entity.pdbx_description
1 polymer ?
#
loop_
_entity_poly.entity_id
_entity_poly.type
_entity_poly.pdbx_seq_one_letter_code
_entity_poly.pdbx_strand_id
1 'polypeptide(L)'
;GYSWGMSTGHAELPRGTRITVGVDTTLDRLLFGPTSKTDGTENLVGAIRTCMGVCGAQTIGELHEAEMVVAPSIKTEGKVYQLSR
;
A
#
# COMPACT_ATOMS: atom_id res chain seq x y z
N GLY A 1 5.40 -17.06 2.65
CA GLY A 1 6.75 -16.53 2.47
C GLY A 1 7.21 -15.84 3.74
N TYR A 2 8.48 -15.45 3.79
CA TYR A 2 9.06 -14.65 4.87
C TYR A 2 9.59 -13.34 4.30
N SER A 3 9.57 -12.28 5.10
CA SER A 3 10.21 -11.00 4.78
C SER A 3 11.09 -10.57 5.95
N TRP A 4 12.13 -9.80 5.67
CA TRP A 4 13.01 -9.19 6.67
C TRP A 4 13.53 -7.85 6.14
N GLY A 5 13.79 -6.91 7.05
CA GLY A 5 14.41 -5.63 6.69
C GLY A 5 15.88 -5.79 6.24
N MET A 6 16.41 -4.79 5.54
CA MET A 6 17.80 -4.80 5.01
C MET A 6 18.90 -4.73 6.08
N SER A 7 18.54 -4.57 7.35
CA SER A 7 19.50 -4.61 8.44
C SER A 7 20.21 -5.97 8.48
N THR A 8 21.53 -5.96 8.40
CA THR A 8 22.36 -7.17 8.56
C THR A 8 21.98 -7.88 9.87
N GLY A 9 21.70 -9.18 9.81
CA GLY A 9 21.41 -10.00 10.98
C GLY A 9 22.66 -10.14 11.84
N HIS A 10 22.91 -9.18 12.71
CA HIS A 10 24.00 -9.22 13.69
C HIS A 10 23.45 -9.74 15.01
N ALA A 11 24.00 -10.83 15.54
CA ALA A 11 23.51 -11.45 16.77
C ALA A 11 23.53 -10.51 17.98
N GLU A 12 24.55 -9.65 18.06
CA GLU A 12 24.70 -8.67 19.15
C GLU A 12 24.09 -7.30 18.82
N LEU A 13 23.62 -7.09 17.58
CA LEU A 13 22.95 -5.85 17.17
C LEU A 13 21.77 -6.16 16.25
N PRO A 14 20.75 -6.87 16.76
CA PRO A 14 19.60 -7.31 15.96
C PRO A 14 18.78 -6.08 15.55
N ARG A 15 18.99 -5.64 14.30
CA ARG A 15 18.26 -4.52 13.69
C ARG A 15 17.25 -4.98 12.63
N GLY A 16 17.10 -6.29 12.46
CA GLY A 16 16.19 -6.91 11.49
C GLY A 16 15.47 -8.09 12.11
N THR A 17 14.15 -8.13 11.94
CA THR A 17 13.30 -9.24 12.37
C THR A 17 12.81 -9.97 11.14
N ARG A 18 13.00 -11.29 11.10
CA ARG A 18 12.36 -12.15 10.09
C ARG A 18 10.91 -12.36 10.50
N ILE A 19 9.99 -11.97 9.64
CA ILE A 19 8.55 -12.11 9.86
C ILE A 19 7.92 -13.03 8.83
N THR A 20 6.94 -13.83 9.27
CA THR A 20 6.12 -14.65 8.39
C THR A 20 5.06 -13.77 7.75
N VAL A 21 5.08 -13.64 6.41
CA VAL A 21 4.16 -12.76 5.67
C VAL A 21 3.19 -13.50 4.77
N GLY A 22 3.37 -14.82 4.56
CA GLY A 22 2.53 -15.55 3.61
C GLY A 22 2.91 -15.27 2.14
N VAL A 23 2.12 -15.78 1.20
CA VAL A 23 2.14 -15.42 -0.23
C VAL A 23 0.68 -15.47 -0.66
N ASP A 24 0.08 -14.30 -0.84
CA ASP A 24 -1.37 -14.19 -1.00
C ASP A 24 -1.80 -13.91 -2.45
N THR A 25 -0.83 -13.67 -3.34
CA THR A 25 -1.07 -13.33 -4.74
C THR A 25 0.16 -13.56 -5.62
N THR A 26 -0.02 -13.46 -6.94
CA THR A 26 1.07 -13.45 -7.94
C THR A 26 1.59 -12.04 -8.15
N LEU A 27 2.83 -11.89 -8.63
CA LEU A 27 3.40 -10.57 -8.93
C LEU A 27 2.58 -9.81 -9.99
N ASP A 28 2.09 -10.53 -11.00
CA ASP A 28 1.26 -9.97 -12.06
C ASP A 28 -0.05 -9.39 -11.51
N ARG A 29 -0.76 -10.15 -10.67
CA ARG A 29 -2.00 -9.68 -10.04
C ARG A 29 -1.75 -8.58 -9.01
N LEU A 30 -0.65 -8.65 -8.27
CA LEU A 30 -0.20 -7.59 -7.36
C LEU A 30 -0.05 -6.25 -8.09
N LEU A 31 0.62 -6.25 -9.24
CA LEU A 31 0.91 -5.01 -9.97
C LEU A 31 -0.26 -4.56 -10.86
N PHE A 32 -0.86 -5.48 -11.61
CA PHE A 32 -1.76 -5.15 -12.73
C PHE A 32 -3.20 -5.63 -12.54
N GLY A 33 -3.48 -6.45 -11.52
CA GLY A 33 -4.81 -7.03 -11.30
C GLY A 33 -5.14 -8.15 -12.30
N PRO A 34 -6.44 -8.42 -12.58
CA PRO A 34 -7.61 -7.84 -11.91
C PRO A 34 -7.65 -8.26 -10.44
N THR A 35 -8.31 -7.46 -9.59
CA THR A 35 -8.49 -7.80 -8.18
C THR A 35 -9.95 -7.66 -7.78
N SER A 36 -10.41 -8.58 -6.94
CA SER A 36 -11.68 -8.48 -6.23
C SER A 36 -11.50 -8.04 -4.78
N LYS A 37 -10.25 -7.78 -4.34
CA LYS A 37 -9.96 -7.29 -3.00
C LYS A 37 -10.18 -5.78 -2.92
N THR A 38 -10.74 -5.35 -1.80
CA THR A 38 -11.03 -3.94 -1.51
C THR A 38 -10.00 -3.30 -0.57
N ASP A 39 -9.03 -4.08 -0.09
CA ASP A 39 -8.01 -3.67 0.89
C ASP A 39 -6.79 -2.98 0.26
N GLY A 40 -6.74 -2.89 -1.08
CA GLY A 40 -5.65 -2.26 -1.82
C GLY A 40 -4.37 -3.08 -1.91
N THR A 41 -4.42 -4.39 -1.61
CA THR A 41 -3.23 -5.27 -1.66
C THR A 41 -2.88 -5.78 -3.05
N GLU A 42 -3.67 -5.48 -4.07
CA GLU A 42 -3.52 -5.93 -5.45
C GLU A 42 -3.88 -4.82 -6.45
N ASN A 43 -3.46 -4.96 -7.71
CA ASN A 43 -3.64 -3.96 -8.77
C ASN A 43 -3.08 -2.57 -8.42
N LEU A 44 -1.84 -2.51 -7.91
CA LEU A 44 -1.21 -1.26 -7.49
C LEU A 44 -1.10 -0.23 -8.62
N VAL A 45 -0.83 -0.67 -9.85
CA VAL A 45 -0.73 0.23 -11.01
C VAL A 45 -2.11 0.78 -11.40
N GLY A 46 -3.15 -0.04 -11.33
CA GLY A 46 -4.53 0.43 -11.51
C GLY A 46 -4.93 1.45 -10.44
N ALA A 47 -4.57 1.21 -9.18
CA ALA A 47 -4.84 2.13 -8.08
C ALA A 47 -4.19 3.50 -8.31
N ILE A 48 -2.91 3.55 -8.72
CA ILE A 48 -2.21 4.79 -9.04
C ILE A 48 -2.87 5.52 -10.23
N ARG A 49 -3.21 4.81 -11.32
CA ARG A 49 -3.89 5.43 -12.48
C ARG A 49 -5.25 6.02 -12.11
N THR A 50 -6.03 5.33 -11.27
CA THR A 50 -7.30 5.85 -10.76
C THR A 50 -7.09 7.10 -9.91
N CYS A 51 -6.09 7.08 -9.01
CA CYS A 51 -5.72 8.25 -8.21
C CYS A 51 -5.34 9.45 -9.10
N MET A 52 -4.50 9.23 -10.12
CA MET A 52 -4.12 10.23 -11.10
C MET A 52 -5.34 10.84 -11.82
N GLY A 53 -6.30 10.01 -12.24
CA GLY A 53 -7.55 10.48 -12.86
C GLY A 53 -8.40 11.34 -11.93
N VAL A 54 -8.48 11.00 -10.64
CA VAL A 54 -9.20 11.78 -9.62
C VAL A 54 -8.52 13.12 -9.34
N CYS A 55 -7.19 13.13 -9.28
CA CYS A 55 -6.39 14.34 -9.05
C CYS A 55 -6.19 15.20 -10.31
N GLY A 56 -6.65 14.74 -11.48
CA GLY A 56 -6.44 15.46 -12.75
C GLY A 56 -4.99 15.46 -13.25
N ALA A 57 -4.18 14.47 -12.83
CA ALA A 57 -2.78 14.34 -13.22
C ALA A 57 -2.60 13.36 -14.39
N GLN A 58 -1.91 13.78 -15.45
CA GLN A 58 -1.53 12.94 -16.58
C GLN A 58 -0.18 12.25 -16.38
N THR A 59 0.68 12.83 -15.55
CA THR A 59 2.01 12.31 -15.25
C THR A 59 2.24 12.15 -13.74
N ILE A 60 3.22 11.32 -13.37
CA ILE A 60 3.64 11.20 -11.96
C ILE A 60 4.18 12.54 -11.43
N GLY A 61 4.82 13.33 -12.29
CA GLY A 61 5.27 14.68 -11.94
C GLY A 61 4.11 15.59 -11.56
N GLU A 62 3.04 15.61 -12.36
CA GLU A 62 1.82 16.35 -12.02
C GLU A 62 1.15 15.83 -10.73
N LEU A 63 1.18 14.52 -10.49
CA LEU A 63 0.62 13.94 -9.27
C LEU A 63 1.35 14.42 -8.00
N HIS A 64 2.65 14.71 -8.07
CA HIS A 64 3.41 15.26 -6.94
C HIS A 64 2.93 16.66 -6.52
N GLU A 65 2.29 17.41 -7.43
CA GLU A 65 1.73 18.75 -7.17
C GLU A 65 0.28 18.70 -6.66
N ALA A 66 -0.30 17.51 -6.49
CA ALA A 66 -1.66 17.36 -6.00
C ALA A 66 -1.83 17.92 -4.58
N GLU A 67 -2.96 18.59 -4.33
CA GLU A 67 -3.26 19.14 -3.01
C GLU A 67 -3.35 18.04 -1.94
N MET A 68 -2.61 18.21 -0.84
CA MET A 68 -2.59 17.26 0.26
C MET A 68 -3.42 17.79 1.43
N VAL A 69 -4.45 17.04 1.80
CA VAL A 69 -5.24 17.30 3.02
C VAL A 69 -4.76 16.39 4.15
N VAL A 70 -4.34 16.98 5.26
CA VAL A 70 -3.97 16.24 6.47
C VAL A 70 -5.19 16.15 7.39
N ALA A 71 -5.76 14.95 7.51
CA ALA A 71 -6.95 14.68 8.34
C ALA A 71 -6.62 13.64 9.44
N PRO A 72 -6.12 14.05 10.62
CA PRO A 72 -5.69 13.13 11.68
C PRO A 72 -6.81 12.21 12.20
N SER A 73 -8.05 12.71 12.21
CA SER A 73 -9.25 11.99 12.67
C SER A 73 -9.85 11.05 11.63
N ILE A 74 -9.34 11.01 10.38
CA ILE A 74 -9.96 10.23 9.30
C ILE A 74 -9.99 8.72 9.57
N LYS A 75 -9.08 8.23 10.43
CA LYS A 75 -9.07 6.82 10.86
C LYS A 75 -10.28 6.50 11.75
N THR A 76 -10.77 7.46 12.52
CA THR A 76 -11.88 7.29 13.47
C THR A 76 -13.23 7.72 12.88
N GLU A 77 -13.27 8.76 12.03
CA GLU A 77 -14.51 9.35 11.48
C GLU A 77 -15.02 8.66 10.20
N GLY A 78 -15.14 7.33 10.23
CA GLY A 78 -15.76 6.57 9.14
C GLY A 78 -15.06 5.26 8.81
N LYS A 79 -13.73 5.23 8.91
CA LYS A 79 -12.92 4.01 8.65
C LYS A 79 -13.16 2.90 9.67
N VAL A 80 -13.47 3.24 10.93
CA VAL A 80 -13.87 2.27 11.96
C VAL A 80 -15.07 1.45 11.49
N TYR A 81 -16.07 2.08 10.86
CA TYR A 81 -17.26 1.38 10.35
C TYR A 81 -16.99 0.53 9.11
N GLN A 82 -15.93 0.82 8.36
CA GLN A 82 -15.48 0.01 7.21
C GLN A 82 -14.63 -1.19 7.64
N LEU A 83 -13.89 -1.08 8.75
CA LEU A 83 -13.06 -2.15 9.31
C LEU A 83 -13.82 -3.08 10.27
N SER A 84 -14.96 -2.64 10.82
CA SER A 84 -15.79 -3.42 11.75
C SER A 84 -16.72 -4.41 11.04
N ARG A 85 -16.50 -4.71 9.77
CA ARG A 85 -17.37 -5.56 8.95
C ARG A 85 -16.59 -6.68 8.28
#